data_AF-A0A7J8P8F6-F1
#
_entry.id   AF-A0A7J8P8F6-F1
#
_cell.length_a   1.000
_cell.length_b   1.000
_cell.length_c   1.000
_cell.angle_alpha   90.00
_cell.angle_beta   90.00
_cell.angle_gamma   90.00
#
_symmetry.space_group_name_H-M   'P 1'
#
loop_
_entity.id
_entity.type
_entity.pdbx_description
1 polymer ?
#
loop_
_entity_poly.entity_id
_entity_poly.type
_entity_poly.pdbx_seq_one_letter_code
_entity_poly.pdbx_strand_id
1 'polypeptide(L)'
;MKKAKEITVLCDAKVSLIIFASSGKMHEYCSPSTKLIDILDQYQKTSGKKLWDAKHENLSNEIDRIKKENDSMQIELRHLKGEDITSLPYKELMALEDALENGLTCVRAKQA
;
A
#
# COMPACT_ATOMS: atom_id res chain seq x y z
N MET A 1 15.38 10.30 -26.71
CA MET A 1 14.05 9.65 -26.61
C MET A 1 13.82 8.52 -27.62
N LYS A 2 14.14 8.66 -28.92
CA LYS A 2 13.87 7.59 -29.93
C LYS A 2 14.44 6.21 -29.55
N LYS A 3 15.74 6.12 -29.24
CA LYS A 3 16.39 4.86 -28.82
C LYS A 3 15.77 4.25 -27.55
N ALA A 4 15.37 5.08 -26.59
CA ALA A 4 14.71 4.59 -25.37
C ALA A 4 13.36 3.93 -25.70
N LYS A 5 12.58 4.50 -26.62
CA LYS A 5 11.34 3.88 -27.12
C LYS A 5 11.60 2.56 -27.86
N GLU A 6 12.64 2.50 -28.70
CA GLU A 6 13.03 1.29 -29.41
C GLU A 6 13.38 0.16 -28.42
N ILE A 7 14.18 0.45 -27.39
CA ILE A 7 14.54 -0.52 -26.35
C ILE A 7 13.32 -1.01 -25.57
N THR A 8 12.44 -0.08 -25.16
CA THR A 8 11.18 -0.44 -24.47
C THR A 8 10.40 -1.49 -25.24
N VAL A 9 10.25 -1.32 -26.56
CA VAL A 9 9.46 -2.22 -27.40
C VAL A 9 10.22 -3.51 -27.75
N LEU A 10 11.47 -3.40 -28.20
CA LEU A 10 12.25 -4.55 -28.70
C LEU A 10 12.62 -5.54 -27.60
N CYS A 11 12.77 -5.07 -26.37
CA CYS A 11 13.20 -5.89 -25.25
C CYS A 11 12.11 -6.12 -24.19
N ASP A 12 10.88 -5.63 -24.42
CA ASP A 12 9.81 -5.58 -23.42
C ASP A 12 10.31 -5.05 -22.06
N ALA A 13 11.04 -3.93 -22.12
CA ALA A 13 11.79 -3.40 -21.00
C ALA A 13 11.12 -2.16 -20.41
N LYS A 14 11.13 -2.05 -19.08
CA LYS A 14 10.79 -0.79 -18.38
C LYS A 14 11.96 0.17 -18.50
N VAL A 15 11.73 1.33 -19.09
CA VAL A 15 12.77 2.34 -19.36
C VAL A 15 12.31 3.70 -18.88
N SER A 16 13.14 4.38 -18.09
CA SER A 16 12.99 5.80 -17.77
C SER A 16 14.26 6.57 -18.11
N LEU A 17 14.11 7.77 -18.65
CA LEU A 17 15.20 8.64 -19.05
C LEU A 17 14.88 10.08 -18.63
N ILE A 18 15.79 10.69 -17.88
CA ILE A 18 15.74 12.10 -17.47
C ILE A 18 16.95 12.81 -18.08
N ILE A 19 16.74 13.94 -18.74
CA ILE A 19 17.78 14.74 -19.39
C ILE A 19 17.67 16.18 -18.88
N PHE A 20 18.77 16.70 -18.33
CA PHE A 20 18.92 18.12 -18.03
C PHE A 20 19.74 18.77 -19.14
N ALA A 21 19.10 19.63 -19.94
CA ALA A 21 19.80 20.40 -20.96
C ALA A 21 20.63 21.52 -20.32
N SER A 22 21.68 21.98 -21.01
CA SER A 22 22.49 23.13 -20.57
C SER A 22 21.67 24.42 -20.41
N SER A 23 20.50 24.49 -21.06
CA SER A 23 19.51 25.56 -20.89
C SER A 23 18.74 25.51 -19.57
N GLY A 24 18.99 24.50 -18.73
CA GLY A 24 18.23 24.23 -17.49
C GLY A 24 16.89 23.51 -17.71
N LYS A 25 16.50 23.23 -18.97
CA LYS A 25 15.27 22.51 -19.26
C LYS A 25 15.41 21.03 -18.94
N MET A 26 14.42 20.48 -18.25
CA MET A 26 14.28 19.05 -18.01
C MET A 26 13.42 18.41 -19.10
N HIS A 27 13.90 17.30 -19.66
CA HIS A 27 13.14 16.44 -20.57
C HIS A 27 13.09 15.03 -20.00
N GLU A 28 11.91 14.42 -20.02
CA GLU A 28 11.73 13.07 -19.49
C GLU A 28 11.03 12.14 -20.49
N TYR A 29 11.26 10.85 -20.31
CA TYR A 29 10.54 9.77 -20.97
C TYR A 29 10.39 8.61 -19.99
N CYS A 30 9.21 8.03 -19.93
CA CYS A 30 8.95 6.74 -19.28
C CYS A 30 8.28 5.79 -20.27
N SER A 31 8.59 4.50 -20.18
CA SER A 31 7.90 3.45 -20.91
C SER A 31 6.39 3.48 -20.60
N PRO A 32 5.53 3.09 -21.57
CA PRO A 32 4.08 3.02 -21.34
C PRO A 32 3.75 2.20 -20.09
N SER A 33 2.67 2.60 -19.40
CA SER A 33 2.19 1.92 -18.17
C SER A 33 3.21 1.85 -17.02
N THR A 34 4.29 2.64 -17.07
CA THR A 34 5.30 2.74 -16.01
C THR A 34 5.42 4.16 -15.53
N LYS A 35 5.45 4.39 -14.20
CA LYS A 35 5.73 5.71 -13.63
C LYS A 35 7.20 5.80 -13.24
N LEU A 36 7.77 7.01 -13.31
CA LEU A 36 9.14 7.26 -12.86
C LEU A 36 9.36 6.80 -11.42
N ILE A 37 8.39 7.07 -10.53
CA ILE A 37 8.45 6.68 -9.12
C ILE A 37 8.62 5.16 -8.95
N ASP A 38 7.95 4.35 -9.77
CA ASP A 38 8.01 2.89 -9.68
C ASP A 38 9.41 2.36 -10.07
N ILE A 39 10.03 2.96 -11.10
CA ILE A 39 11.39 2.62 -11.53
C ILE A 39 12.42 3.04 -10.48
N LEU A 40 12.27 4.23 -9.89
CA LEU A 40 13.15 4.71 -8.83
C LEU A 40 13.07 3.83 -7.57
N ASP A 41 11.85 3.44 -7.18
CA ASP A 41 11.64 2.51 -6.06
C ASP A 41 12.27 1.14 -6.33
N GLN A 42 12.08 0.58 -7.53
CA GLN A 42 12.71 -0.68 -7.94
C GLN A 42 14.25 -0.57 -7.95
N TYR A 43 14.79 0.55 -8.45
CA TYR A 43 16.22 0.82 -8.44
C TYR A 43 16.77 0.87 -7.03
N GLN A 44 16.14 1.61 -6.12
CA GLN A 44 16.57 1.68 -4.72
C GLN A 44 16.58 0.28 -4.08
N LYS A 45 15.51 -0.50 -4.26
CA LYS A 45 15.39 -1.87 -3.72
C LYS A 45 16.46 -2.83 -4.25
N THR A 46 16.79 -2.73 -5.53
CA THR A 46 17.68 -3.69 -6.21
C THR A 46 19.16 -3.29 -6.10
N SER A 47 19.45 -1.99 -6.18
CA SER A 47 20.83 -1.47 -6.14
C SER A 47 21.34 -1.20 -4.73
N GLY A 48 20.45 -1.14 -3.73
CA GLY A 48 20.78 -0.77 -2.36
C GLY A 48 21.13 0.71 -2.18
N LYS A 49 21.07 1.52 -3.25
CA LYS A 49 21.30 2.96 -3.16
C LYS A 49 20.06 3.64 -2.60
N LYS A 50 20.24 4.39 -1.52
CA LYS A 50 19.19 5.22 -0.95
C LYS A 50 18.95 6.45 -1.83
N LEU A 51 17.78 6.51 -2.45
CA LEU A 51 17.26 7.69 -3.15
C LEU A 51 16.40 8.53 -2.22
N TRP A 52 15.63 7.87 -1.35
CA TRP A 52 14.75 8.51 -0.38
C TRP A 52 15.52 8.91 0.88
N ASP A 53 15.16 10.06 1.45
CA ASP A 53 15.69 10.47 2.75
C ASP A 53 15.02 9.69 3.89
N ALA A 54 15.61 9.77 5.09
CA ALA A 54 15.08 9.07 6.26
C ALA A 54 13.64 9.49 6.59
N LYS A 55 13.25 10.73 6.28
CA LYS A 55 11.90 11.24 6.53
C LYS A 55 10.88 10.55 5.62
N HIS A 56 11.20 10.40 4.34
CA HIS A 56 10.37 9.71 3.37
C HIS A 56 10.29 8.20 3.66
N GLU A 57 11.39 7.57 4.06
CA GLU A 57 11.40 6.18 4.53
C GLU A 57 10.46 5.99 5.74
N ASN A 58 10.56 6.86 6.75
CA ASN A 58 9.71 6.80 7.93
C ASN A 58 8.23 6.99 7.60
N LEU A 59 7.90 7.93 6.70
CA LEU A 59 6.52 8.15 6.27
C LEU A 59 5.95 6.93 5.53
N SER A 60 6.75 6.29 4.67
CA SER A 60 6.32 5.06 3.99
C SER A 60 6.02 3.94 4.98
N ASN A 61 6.88 3.75 5.97
CA ASN A 61 6.68 2.74 7.02
C ASN A 61 5.42 3.02 7.86
N GLU A 62 5.14 4.29 8.14
CA GLU A 62 3.94 4.70 8.87
C GLU A 62 2.67 4.41 8.05
N ILE A 63 2.69 4.71 6.75
CA ILE A 63 1.58 4.39 5.83
C ILE A 63 1.32 2.89 5.82
N ASP A 64 2.37 2.06 5.72
CA ASP A 64 2.24 0.61 5.70
C ASP A 64 1.73 0.06 7.05
N ARG A 65 2.14 0.67 8.17
CA ARG A 65 1.61 0.33 9.50
C ARG A 65 0.11 0.61 9.58
N ILE A 66 -0.32 1.81 9.17
CA ILE A 66 -1.73 2.23 9.19
C ILE A 66 -2.58 1.35 8.27
N LYS A 67 -2.07 0.98 7.08
CA LYS A 67 -2.78 0.05 6.19
C LYS A 67 -3.02 -1.30 6.85
N LYS A 68 -2.00 -1.87 7.49
CA LYS A 68 -2.11 -3.15 8.18
C LYS A 68 -3.08 -3.09 9.37
N GLU A 69 -3.06 -2.00 10.13
CA GLU A 69 -4.03 -1.76 11.21
C GLU A 69 -5.46 -1.67 10.64
N ASN A 70 -5.64 -0.94 9.54
CA ASN A 70 -6.93 -0.84 8.86
C ASN A 70 -7.44 -2.19 8.33
N ASP A 71 -6.58 -2.99 7.69
CA ASP A 71 -6.95 -4.32 7.20
C ASP A 71 -7.38 -5.24 8.35
N SER A 72 -6.71 -5.14 9.50
CA SER A 72 -7.06 -5.89 10.72
C SER A 72 -8.42 -5.46 11.26
N MET A 73 -8.68 -4.16 11.36
CA MET A 73 -9.99 -3.63 11.77
C MET A 73 -11.11 -4.03 10.80
N GLN A 74 -10.83 -4.09 9.50
CA GLN A 74 -11.81 -4.56 8.51
C GLN A 74 -12.14 -6.05 8.69
N ILE A 75 -11.17 -6.88 9.05
CA ILE A 75 -11.40 -8.29 9.39
C ILE A 75 -12.28 -8.39 10.64
N GLU A 76 -11.97 -7.64 11.70
CA GLU A 76 -12.79 -7.62 12.92
C GLU A 76 -14.24 -7.19 12.65
N LEU A 77 -14.44 -6.16 11.82
CA LEU A 77 -15.77 -5.71 11.41
C LEU A 77 -16.55 -6.77 10.63
N ARG A 78 -15.88 -7.59 9.81
CA ARG A 78 -16.53 -8.73 9.14
C ARG A 78 -16.97 -9.78 10.15
N HIS A 79 -16.11 -10.15 11.09
CA HIS A 79 -16.45 -11.10 12.15
C HIS A 79 -17.64 -10.62 12.98
N LEU A 80 -17.68 -9.33 13.37
CA LEU A 80 -18.80 -8.73 14.10
C LEU A 80 -20.12 -8.74 13.32
N LYS A 81 -20.06 -8.78 11.98
CA LYS A 81 -21.24 -8.95 11.11
C LYS A 81 -21.66 -10.41 10.92
N GLY A 82 -20.92 -11.36 11.51
CA GLY A 82 -21.14 -12.80 11.32
C GLY A 82 -20.52 -13.34 10.03
N GLU A 83 -19.66 -12.59 9.36
CA GLU A 83 -18.92 -13.03 8.16
C GLU A 83 -17.57 -13.68 8.58
N ASP A 84 -17.04 -14.62 7.78
CA ASP A 84 -15.73 -15.30 7.99
C ASP A 84 -15.51 -16.00 9.36
N ILE A 85 -16.55 -16.13 10.18
CA ILE A 85 -16.47 -16.64 11.57
C ILE A 85 -16.08 -18.11 11.70
N THR A 86 -16.23 -18.91 10.64
CA THR A 86 -15.91 -20.35 10.67
C THR A 86 -14.41 -20.63 10.79
N SER A 87 -13.58 -19.63 10.47
CA SER A 87 -12.12 -19.70 10.60
C SER A 87 -11.62 -19.39 12.01
N LEU A 88 -12.49 -18.84 12.88
CA LEU A 88 -12.11 -18.39 14.21
C LEU A 88 -12.00 -19.57 15.19
N PRO A 89 -10.95 -19.61 16.03
CA PRO A 89 -10.87 -20.58 17.11
C PRO A 89 -11.95 -20.29 18.16
N TYR A 90 -12.38 -21.34 18.87
CA TYR A 90 -13.43 -21.25 19.90
C TYR A 90 -13.25 -20.10 20.90
N LYS A 91 -12.01 -19.82 21.31
CA LYS A 91 -11.70 -18.72 22.24
C LYS A 91 -12.03 -17.34 21.67
N GLU A 92 -11.79 -17.14 20.39
CA GLU A 92 -12.10 -15.87 19.70
C GLU A 92 -13.61 -15.75 19.45
N LEU A 93 -14.31 -16.86 19.19
CA LEU A 93 -15.77 -16.89 19.09
C LEU A 93 -16.46 -16.48 20.41
N MET A 94 -15.98 -16.98 21.55
CA MET A 94 -16.51 -16.55 22.86
C MET A 94 -16.32 -15.04 23.09
N ALA A 95 -15.13 -14.52 22.80
CA ALA A 95 -14.86 -13.09 22.94
C ALA A 95 -15.74 -12.24 22.01
N LEU A 96 -16.04 -12.75 20.81
CA LEU A 96 -16.93 -12.10 19.85
C LEU A 96 -18.39 -12.09 20.36
N GLU A 97 -18.88 -13.20 20.90
CA GLU A 97 -20.22 -13.31 21.49
C GLU A 97 -20.38 -12.34 22.67
N ASP A 98 -19.42 -12.33 23.59
CA ASP A 98 -19.39 -11.40 24.73
C ASP A 98 -19.42 -9.93 24.27
N ALA A 99 -18.64 -9.58 23.24
CA ALA A 99 -18.61 -8.22 22.70
C ALA A 99 -19.96 -7.80 22.09
N LEU A 100 -20.62 -8.71 21.35
CA LEU A 100 -21.92 -8.47 20.74
C LEU A 100 -23.03 -8.33 21.79
N GLU A 101 -23.05 -9.18 22.81
CA GLU A 101 -24.04 -9.13 23.89
C GLU A 101 -23.91 -7.84 24.72
N ASN A 102 -22.68 -7.44 25.05
CA ASN A 102 -22.39 -6.17 25.72
C ASN A 102 -22.80 -4.96 24.87
N GLY A 103 -22.50 -4.99 23.57
CA GLY A 103 -22.89 -3.95 22.62
C GLY A 103 -24.41 -3.81 22.51
N LEU A 104 -25.12 -4.93 22.38
CA LEU A 104 -26.58 -4.98 22.32
C LEU A 104 -27.23 -4.43 23.61
N THR A 105 -26.68 -4.80 24.77
CA THR A 105 -27.13 -4.31 26.07
C THR A 105 -26.97 -2.79 26.18
N CYS A 106 -25.81 -2.25 25.77
CA CYS A 106 -25.56 -0.80 25.75
C CYS A 106 -26.53 -0.05 24.83
N VAL A 107 -26.82 -0.60 23.63
CA VAL A 107 -27.75 0.03 22.68
C VAL A 107 -29.17 0.06 23.26
N ARG A 108 -29.63 -1.06 23.84
CA ARG A 108 -30.94 -1.14 24.49
C ARG A 108 -31.08 -0.15 25.64
N ALA A 109 -30.04 -0.02 26.48
CA ALA A 109 -30.03 0.93 27.60
C ALA A 109 -30.14 2.39 27.15
N LYS A 110 -29.63 2.73 25.95
CA LYS A 110 -29.77 4.10 25.37
C LYS A 110 -31.13 4.37 24.73
N GLN A 111 -31.92 3.32 24.47
CA GLN A 111 -33.24 3.40 23.84
C GLN A 111 -34.38 3.40 24.87
N ALA A 112 -34.08 3.14 26.14
CA ALA A 112 -35.00 3.24 27.28
C ALA A 112 -34.97 4.64 27.89
#